data_AF-A0A7K3XNZ3-F1
#
_entry.id   AF-A0A7K3XNZ3-F1
#
_cell.length_a   1.000
_cell.length_b   1.000
_cell.length_c   1.000
_cell.angle_alpha   90.00
_cell.angle_beta   90.00
_cell.angle_gamma   90.00
#
_symmetry.space_group_name_H-M   'P 1'
#
loop_
_entity.id
_entity.type
_entity.pdbx_description
1 polymer ?
#
loop_
_entity_poly.entity_id
_entity_poly.type
_entity_poly.pdbx_seq_one_letter_code
_entity_poly.pdbx_strand_id
1 'polypeptide(L)'
;MKKVTETLKKLIDDYGIEILQKEQRLSAMISDLFADDKKNKKLLLLSIKEKVPQQMAALERNANLELGINAIKSHLLDDGILNENAVNQIISYWRNVINLDVLFNNELANEDVKKTFYSISSIETKNYEIFKLNTIKTKDRSIKSKNEDIIPLKYDNVMPFCEGLAPVILFHKCGFIDINGREIVQTKYESFKPFSEGLAVVKLNNKYGYINKNGKELIPIKFDIAYPFRSGLAPVKLNNKTIYIDRDGHEVIHSKYDSHSAFSEHLIGVSLNNKWGFMDAQGREVISPRYESGRGRSFHEGLAAVSIDGKWGFINPQGKDVIQRKYNEVQSFSEGLAGASIDGMWGYINSEGKQVIPFKYSNVKSFRGELAQVELNGKWGYINPHGIEVVPIKYDKVNVFSDGLAKVTLNDKSGFVDKLGNEVIPLANIYLDSFKEGFAVIGDYISEFLLIDLNKYFPKQSQMKFGYIDKKGWKVIPYKFDEANNFYDGVAIIKLDGKFGLIQKSYRCGRYSV
;
A
#
# COMPACT_ATOMS: atom_id res chain seq x y z
N MET A 1 -63.71 -11.15 0.77
CA MET A 1 -62.37 -11.56 1.21
C MET A 1 -61.64 -12.37 0.16
N LYS A 2 -61.99 -13.64 -0.09
CA LYS A 2 -61.24 -14.50 -1.04
C LYS A 2 -61.06 -13.93 -2.46
N LYS A 3 -62.14 -13.39 -3.06
CA LYS A 3 -62.09 -12.65 -4.35
C LYS A 3 -61.22 -11.39 -4.32
N VAL A 4 -61.14 -10.70 -3.19
CA VAL A 4 -60.31 -9.49 -3.04
C VAL A 4 -58.83 -9.88 -2.96
N THR A 5 -58.52 -10.98 -2.28
CA THR A 5 -57.18 -11.54 -2.17
C THR A 5 -56.65 -12.02 -3.53
N GLU A 6 -57.49 -12.65 -4.36
CA GLU A 6 -57.09 -13.09 -5.70
C GLU A 6 -56.84 -11.92 -6.66
N THR A 7 -57.67 -10.87 -6.61
CA THR A 7 -57.47 -9.65 -7.41
C THR A 7 -56.20 -8.90 -7.02
N LEU A 8 -55.89 -8.82 -5.73
CA LEU A 8 -54.67 -8.15 -5.23
C LEU A 8 -53.39 -8.91 -5.59
N LYS A 9 -53.41 -10.25 -5.55
CA LYS A 9 -52.28 -11.07 -6.01
C LYS A 9 -52.00 -10.86 -7.49
N LYS A 10 -53.05 -10.82 -8.31
CA LYS A 10 -52.93 -10.59 -9.76
C LYS A 10 -52.37 -9.20 -10.10
N LEU A 11 -52.80 -8.16 -9.39
CA LEU A 11 -52.26 -6.79 -9.55
C LEU A 11 -50.78 -6.67 -9.13
N ILE A 12 -50.38 -7.42 -8.10
CA ILE A 12 -48.98 -7.47 -7.65
C ILE A 12 -48.08 -8.17 -8.66
N ASP A 13 -48.57 -9.26 -9.26
CA ASP A 13 -47.84 -10.01 -10.30
C ASP A 13 -47.73 -9.20 -11.61
N ASP A 14 -48.77 -8.46 -11.98
CA ASP A 14 -48.81 -7.68 -13.23
C ASP A 14 -48.05 -6.33 -13.15
N TYR A 15 -47.93 -5.70 -11.97
CA TYR A 15 -47.41 -4.32 -11.81
C TYR A 15 -46.30 -4.13 -10.76
N GLY A 16 -46.01 -5.12 -9.91
CA GLY A 16 -44.97 -5.02 -8.87
C GLY A 16 -45.39 -4.26 -7.60
N ILE A 17 -44.82 -4.68 -6.45
CA ILE A 17 -45.23 -4.26 -5.09
C ILE A 17 -44.90 -2.79 -4.79
N GLU A 18 -43.78 -2.27 -5.30
CA GLU A 18 -43.28 -0.92 -4.99
C GLU A 18 -44.18 0.19 -5.56
N ILE A 19 -44.92 -0.08 -6.63
CA ILE A 19 -45.83 0.87 -7.28
C ILE A 19 -47.15 0.99 -6.49
N LEU A 20 -47.61 -0.10 -5.87
CA LEU A 20 -48.88 -0.15 -5.11
C LEU A 20 -48.75 0.43 -3.69
N GLN A 21 -47.54 0.51 -3.13
CA GLN A 21 -47.29 1.01 -1.77
C GLN A 21 -47.39 2.54 -1.60
N LYS A 22 -47.51 3.30 -2.69
CA LYS A 22 -47.69 4.77 -2.62
C LYS A 22 -49.12 5.20 -2.27
N GLU A 23 -50.08 4.27 -2.21
CA GLU A 23 -51.48 4.54 -1.90
C GLU A 23 -51.80 4.19 -0.44
N GLN A 24 -52.12 5.21 0.36
CA GLN A 24 -52.11 5.12 1.83
C GLN A 24 -53.15 4.16 2.41
N ARG A 25 -54.27 3.93 1.70
CA ARG A 25 -55.34 3.05 2.18
C ARG A 25 -55.11 1.58 1.84
N LEU A 26 -54.44 1.30 0.72
CA LEU A 26 -54.08 -0.07 0.33
C LEU A 26 -52.93 -0.66 1.16
N SER A 27 -52.00 0.18 1.62
CA SER A 27 -50.83 -0.24 2.41
C SER A 27 -51.21 -0.97 3.71
N ALA A 28 -52.21 -0.47 4.44
CA ALA A 28 -52.65 -1.06 5.70
C ALA A 28 -53.29 -2.45 5.51
N MET A 29 -54.09 -2.64 4.46
CA MET A 29 -54.75 -3.92 4.18
C MET A 29 -53.77 -5.00 3.68
N ILE A 30 -52.68 -4.60 3.00
CA ILE A 30 -51.64 -5.52 2.54
C ILE A 30 -50.77 -5.99 3.71
N SER A 31 -50.52 -5.15 4.71
CA SER A 31 -49.71 -5.51 5.88
C SER A 31 -50.34 -6.62 6.72
N ASP A 32 -51.67 -6.62 6.88
CA ASP A 32 -52.37 -7.64 7.68
C ASP A 32 -52.56 -8.96 6.91
N LEU A 33 -52.66 -8.92 5.58
CA LEU A 33 -52.90 -10.11 4.75
C LEU A 33 -51.67 -11.01 4.55
N PHE A 34 -50.46 -10.51 4.81
CA PHE A 34 -49.19 -11.23 4.53
C PHE A 34 -48.30 -11.44 5.76
N ALA A 35 -48.85 -11.33 6.97
CA ALA A 35 -48.11 -11.53 8.22
C ALA A 35 -47.47 -12.93 8.38
N ASP A 36 -47.96 -13.94 7.64
CA ASP A 36 -47.50 -15.32 7.75
C ASP A 36 -46.57 -15.79 6.61
N ASP A 37 -46.19 -14.94 5.66
CA ASP A 37 -45.23 -15.32 4.62
C ASP A 37 -43.78 -14.96 5.01
N LYS A 38 -42.94 -15.99 5.17
CA LYS A 38 -41.59 -15.93 5.78
C LYS A 38 -40.61 -15.00 5.06
N LYS A 39 -40.86 -14.61 3.80
CA LYS A 39 -39.95 -13.76 3.02
C LYS A 39 -40.08 -12.26 3.35
N ASN A 40 -41.19 -11.81 3.95
CA ASN A 40 -41.45 -10.39 4.26
C ASN A 40 -41.24 -10.01 5.74
N LYS A 41 -40.92 -10.96 6.62
CA LYS A 41 -40.50 -10.68 8.02
C LYS A 41 -39.32 -9.71 8.14
N LYS A 42 -38.52 -9.55 7.09
CA LYS A 42 -37.35 -8.67 7.06
C LYS A 42 -37.70 -7.18 6.97
N LEU A 43 -38.90 -6.80 6.50
CA LEU A 43 -39.34 -5.40 6.45
C LEU A 43 -40.14 -4.95 7.68
N LEU A 44 -40.80 -5.86 8.41
CA LEU A 44 -41.52 -5.53 9.65
C LEU A 44 -40.57 -5.02 10.77
N LEU A 45 -39.30 -5.47 10.74
CA LEU A 45 -38.25 -5.05 11.67
C LEU A 45 -37.81 -3.58 11.50
N LEU A 46 -38.15 -2.91 10.40
CA LEU A 46 -37.79 -1.52 10.16
C LEU A 46 -38.75 -0.51 10.81
N SER A 47 -39.97 -0.90 11.21
CA SER A 47 -40.95 -0.01 11.88
C SER A 47 -40.86 -0.01 13.41
N ILE A 48 -40.21 -1.01 14.01
CA ILE A 48 -40.06 -1.12 15.48
C ILE A 48 -38.94 -0.20 16.01
N LYS A 49 -38.03 0.26 15.14
CA LYS A 49 -36.83 1.04 15.51
C LYS A 49 -37.12 2.44 16.07
N GLU A 50 -38.33 2.97 15.95
CA GLU A 50 -38.68 4.33 16.42
C GLU A 50 -39.34 4.42 17.81
N LYS A 51 -39.64 3.29 18.50
CA LYS A 51 -40.41 3.32 19.77
C LYS A 51 -39.64 3.07 21.07
N VAL A 52 -38.33 2.93 21.03
CA VAL A 52 -37.52 2.53 22.20
C VAL A 52 -37.38 3.58 23.33
N PRO A 53 -37.50 4.91 23.13
CA PRO A 53 -37.26 5.85 24.25
C PRO A 53 -38.32 5.83 25.37
N GLN A 54 -39.53 5.32 25.13
CA GLN A 54 -40.66 5.46 26.07
C GLN A 54 -40.87 4.26 27.01
N GLN A 55 -40.12 3.17 26.86
CA GLN A 55 -40.30 1.97 27.70
C GLN A 55 -39.19 1.77 28.75
N MET A 56 -38.15 2.61 28.73
CA MET A 56 -37.06 2.61 29.71
C MET A 56 -37.46 3.16 31.09
N ALA A 57 -38.68 3.69 31.25
CA ALA A 57 -39.19 4.16 32.55
C ALA A 57 -39.69 3.01 33.46
N ALA A 58 -39.62 1.75 33.02
CA ALA A 58 -40.20 0.61 33.75
C ALA A 58 -39.19 -0.21 34.59
N LEU A 59 -37.90 0.17 34.64
CA LEU A 59 -36.85 -0.61 35.32
C LEU A 59 -36.32 0.02 36.62
N GLU A 60 -37.00 1.03 37.17
CA GLU A 60 -36.59 1.73 38.40
C GLU A 60 -37.01 1.07 39.73
N ARG A 61 -37.40 -0.22 39.78
CA ARG A 61 -37.69 -0.88 41.08
C ARG A 61 -37.12 -2.30 41.18
N ASN A 62 -36.19 -2.46 42.11
CA ASN A 62 -35.48 -3.68 42.52
C ASN A 62 -36.38 -4.92 42.69
N ALA A 63 -35.95 -6.08 42.16
CA ALA A 63 -35.69 -7.31 42.94
C ALA A 63 -35.24 -8.50 42.07
N ASN A 64 -34.12 -9.10 42.49
CA ASN A 64 -33.52 -10.38 42.13
C ASN A 64 -32.70 -10.51 40.83
N LEU A 65 -31.38 -10.45 41.03
CA LEU A 65 -30.30 -10.84 40.10
C LEU A 65 -30.54 -12.18 39.40
N GLU A 66 -31.12 -13.17 40.11
CA GLU A 66 -31.44 -14.47 39.54
C GLU A 66 -32.57 -14.43 38.50
N LEU A 67 -33.54 -13.52 38.62
CA LEU A 67 -34.60 -13.38 37.60
C LEU A 67 -34.04 -12.73 36.33
N GLY A 68 -33.12 -11.77 36.46
CA GLY A 68 -32.43 -11.15 35.33
C GLY A 68 -31.51 -12.13 34.60
N ILE A 69 -30.74 -12.92 35.34
CA ILE A 69 -29.87 -13.95 34.75
C ILE A 69 -30.68 -15.04 34.07
N ASN A 70 -31.80 -15.49 34.65
CA ASN A 70 -32.67 -16.48 34.03
C ASN A 70 -33.38 -15.95 32.78
N ALA A 71 -33.73 -14.66 32.73
CA ALA A 71 -34.26 -14.04 31.52
C ALA A 71 -33.21 -13.97 30.39
N ILE A 72 -31.98 -13.58 30.71
CA ILE A 72 -30.86 -13.56 29.75
C ILE A 72 -30.52 -14.97 29.27
N LYS A 73 -30.51 -15.95 30.19
CA LYS A 73 -30.31 -17.36 29.88
C LYS A 73 -31.39 -17.87 28.93
N SER A 74 -32.66 -17.57 29.19
CA SER A 74 -33.78 -17.94 28.30
C SER A 74 -33.61 -17.30 26.93
N HIS A 75 -33.23 -16.02 26.87
CA HIS A 75 -33.09 -15.33 25.59
C HIS A 75 -31.93 -15.87 24.73
N LEU A 76 -30.80 -16.15 25.36
CA LEU A 76 -29.62 -16.75 24.69
C LEU A 76 -29.88 -18.19 24.21
N LEU A 77 -30.82 -18.89 24.84
CA LEU A 77 -31.25 -20.23 24.44
C LEU A 77 -32.38 -20.20 23.39
N ASP A 78 -33.30 -19.24 23.45
CA ASP A 78 -34.44 -19.10 22.53
C ASP A 78 -34.00 -18.66 21.12
N ASP A 79 -32.87 -17.96 20.99
CA ASP A 79 -32.27 -17.63 19.70
C ASP A 79 -31.65 -18.86 19.00
N GLY A 80 -31.59 -20.01 19.65
CA GLY A 80 -31.24 -21.32 19.06
C GLY A 80 -29.81 -21.45 18.53
N ILE A 81 -28.94 -20.47 18.78
CA ILE A 81 -27.55 -20.42 18.30
C ILE A 81 -26.57 -21.01 19.32
N LEU A 82 -26.91 -20.96 20.62
CA LEU A 82 -26.05 -21.44 21.71
C LEU A 82 -26.73 -22.60 22.45
N ASN A 83 -25.96 -23.63 22.79
CA ASN A 83 -26.47 -24.73 23.62
C ASN A 83 -26.37 -24.38 25.11
N GLU A 84 -27.13 -25.11 25.94
CA GLU A 84 -27.24 -24.83 27.36
C GLU A 84 -25.90 -24.84 28.10
N ASN A 85 -24.95 -25.68 27.66
CA ASN A 85 -23.62 -25.75 28.26
C ASN A 85 -22.79 -24.49 27.96
N ALA A 86 -22.86 -23.97 26.73
CA ALA A 86 -22.20 -22.72 26.33
C ALA A 86 -22.81 -21.49 27.04
N VAL A 87 -24.14 -21.44 27.15
CA VAL A 87 -24.82 -20.37 27.88
C VAL A 87 -24.48 -20.41 29.39
N ASN A 88 -24.40 -21.60 29.99
CA ASN A 88 -23.99 -21.75 31.38
C ASN A 88 -22.52 -21.37 31.62
N GLN A 89 -21.61 -21.64 30.68
CA GLN A 89 -20.21 -21.19 30.76
C GLN A 89 -20.08 -19.68 30.64
N ILE A 90 -20.86 -19.03 29.77
CA ILE A 90 -20.92 -17.56 29.64
C ILE A 90 -21.41 -16.93 30.95
N ILE A 91 -22.50 -17.46 31.52
CA ILE A 91 -23.05 -16.95 32.79
C ILE A 91 -22.06 -17.19 33.95
N SER A 92 -21.39 -18.34 33.98
CA SER A 92 -20.35 -18.65 34.97
C SER A 92 -19.13 -17.73 34.85
N TYR A 93 -18.71 -17.43 33.61
CA TYR A 93 -17.65 -16.47 33.34
C TYR A 93 -18.03 -15.06 33.80
N TRP A 94 -19.26 -14.60 33.53
CA TRP A 94 -19.73 -13.30 34.01
C TRP A 94 -19.84 -13.21 35.54
N ARG A 95 -20.28 -14.28 36.21
CA ARG A 95 -20.27 -14.36 37.68
C ARG A 95 -18.85 -14.29 38.24
N ASN A 96 -17.92 -15.06 37.69
CA ASN A 96 -16.59 -15.22 38.25
C ASN A 96 -15.60 -14.10 37.87
N VAL A 97 -15.76 -13.46 36.71
CA VAL A 97 -14.79 -12.48 36.18
C VAL A 97 -15.21 -11.04 36.43
N ILE A 98 -16.52 -10.75 36.39
CA ILE A 98 -17.06 -9.41 36.61
C ILE A 98 -17.50 -9.24 38.08
N ASN A 99 -17.55 -10.33 38.84
CA ASN A 99 -18.03 -10.38 40.23
C ASN A 99 -19.38 -9.66 40.36
N LEU A 100 -20.35 -10.12 39.56
CA LEU A 100 -21.69 -9.53 39.45
C LEU A 100 -22.39 -9.39 40.80
N ASP A 101 -22.08 -10.27 41.75
CA ASP A 101 -22.59 -10.25 43.12
C ASP A 101 -22.13 -9.00 43.90
N VAL A 102 -21.01 -8.37 43.52
CA VAL A 102 -20.51 -7.12 44.11
C VAL A 102 -21.11 -5.89 43.42
N LEU A 103 -21.40 -5.96 42.12
CA LEU A 103 -21.94 -4.86 41.33
C LEU A 103 -23.42 -4.57 41.61
N PHE A 104 -24.20 -5.61 41.95
CA PHE A 104 -25.64 -5.46 42.26
C PHE A 104 -25.95 -5.32 43.75
N ASN A 105 -24.99 -5.66 44.65
CA ASN A 105 -25.19 -5.55 46.10
C ASN A 105 -24.55 -4.31 46.75
N ASN A 106 -23.93 -3.41 45.97
CA ASN A 106 -23.48 -2.12 46.46
C ASN A 106 -24.37 -1.01 45.91
N GLU A 107 -25.15 -0.35 46.76
CA GLU A 107 -25.97 0.84 46.43
C GLU A 107 -25.14 2.07 45.98
N LEU A 108 -23.81 1.94 45.83
CA LEU A 108 -22.87 3.03 45.54
C LEU A 108 -22.06 2.84 44.24
N ALA A 109 -22.54 2.06 43.27
CA ALA A 109 -21.93 2.01 41.94
C ALA A 109 -22.22 3.32 41.16
N ASN A 110 -21.33 4.30 41.36
CA ASN A 110 -21.30 5.66 40.83
C ASN A 110 -21.54 5.76 39.31
N GLU A 111 -22.06 6.91 38.85
CA GLU A 111 -22.35 7.24 37.44
C GLU A 111 -21.21 6.92 36.46
N ASP A 112 -19.96 6.94 36.91
CA ASP A 112 -18.79 6.72 36.06
C ASP A 112 -18.64 5.26 35.60
N VAL A 113 -19.13 4.29 36.38
CA VAL A 113 -19.18 2.88 35.98
C VAL A 113 -20.26 2.66 34.90
N LYS A 114 -21.41 3.34 35.02
CA LYS A 114 -22.47 3.34 34.00
C LYS A 114 -22.00 4.02 32.71
N LYS A 115 -21.30 5.16 32.78
CA LYS A 115 -20.69 5.84 31.60
C LYS A 115 -19.64 4.99 30.90
N THR A 116 -18.87 4.19 31.66
CA THR A 116 -17.91 3.22 31.10
C THR A 116 -18.64 2.08 30.37
N PHE A 117 -19.77 1.61 30.89
CA PHE A 117 -20.59 0.59 30.22
C PHE A 117 -21.27 1.10 28.93
N TYR A 118 -21.74 2.37 28.92
CA TYR A 118 -22.31 3.02 27.72
C TYR A 118 -21.28 3.34 26.64
N SER A 119 -20.02 3.58 27.01
CA SER A 119 -18.93 3.76 26.04
C SER A 119 -18.52 2.44 25.39
N ILE A 120 -18.59 1.32 26.11
CA ILE A 120 -18.32 -0.02 25.55
C ILE A 120 -19.43 -0.46 24.58
N SER A 121 -20.71 -0.24 24.90
CA SER A 121 -21.83 -0.63 24.03
C SER A 121 -21.98 0.24 22.76
N SER A 122 -21.54 1.50 22.81
CA SER A 122 -21.52 2.40 21.63
C SER A 122 -20.36 2.10 20.66
N ILE A 123 -19.25 1.52 21.15
CA ILE A 123 -18.14 1.05 20.30
C ILE A 123 -18.54 -0.23 19.54
N GLU A 124 -19.28 -1.15 20.16
CA GLU A 124 -19.74 -2.37 19.49
C GLU A 124 -20.86 -2.11 18.46
N THR A 125 -21.72 -1.12 18.69
CA THR A 125 -22.79 -0.78 17.72
C THR A 125 -22.28 -0.04 16.49
N LYS A 126 -21.24 0.81 16.59
CA LYS A 126 -20.57 1.40 15.41
C LYS A 126 -19.83 0.37 14.57
N ASN A 127 -19.24 -0.66 15.20
CA ASN A 127 -18.61 -1.77 14.49
C ASN A 127 -19.64 -2.72 13.85
N TYR A 128 -20.88 -2.78 14.37
CA TYR A 128 -21.94 -3.60 13.78
C TYR A 128 -22.55 -3.02 12.50
N GLU A 129 -22.61 -1.69 12.33
CA GLU A 129 -23.08 -1.09 11.06
C GLU A 129 -22.04 -1.22 9.94
N ILE A 130 -20.74 -1.26 10.25
CA ILE A 130 -19.68 -1.60 9.28
C ILE A 130 -19.74 -3.10 8.90
N PHE A 131 -20.31 -3.95 9.75
CA PHE A 131 -20.46 -5.39 9.49
C PHE A 131 -21.67 -5.77 8.62
N LYS A 132 -22.58 -4.84 8.30
CA LYS A 132 -23.82 -5.16 7.54
C LYS A 132 -23.76 -4.94 6.03
N LEU A 133 -22.61 -4.56 5.47
CA LEU A 133 -22.40 -4.46 4.01
C LEU A 133 -21.54 -5.57 3.39
N ASN A 134 -21.09 -6.57 4.15
CA ASN A 134 -20.31 -7.70 3.61
C ASN A 134 -20.87 -9.09 3.97
N THR A 135 -22.17 -9.31 3.77
CA THR A 135 -22.73 -10.68 3.73
C THR A 135 -23.71 -10.87 2.57
N ILE A 136 -23.25 -10.61 1.35
CA ILE A 136 -23.65 -11.46 0.23
C ILE A 136 -22.68 -12.64 0.24
N LYS A 137 -23.21 -13.82 0.58
CA LYS A 137 -22.55 -15.11 0.44
C LYS A 137 -22.12 -15.29 -1.02
N THR A 138 -20.89 -14.92 -1.35
CA THR A 138 -20.16 -15.56 -2.45
C THR A 138 -19.18 -16.53 -1.83
N LYS A 139 -19.48 -17.82 -2.01
CA LYS A 139 -18.61 -18.99 -1.81
C LYS A 139 -17.26 -18.66 -1.18
N ASP A 140 -17.20 -18.96 0.11
CA ASP A 140 -15.99 -19.12 0.89
C ASP A 140 -14.92 -19.89 0.06
N ARG A 141 -14.02 -19.12 -0.55
CA ARG A 141 -12.73 -19.58 -1.06
C ARG A 141 -11.68 -19.23 -0.01
N SER A 142 -11.95 -19.50 1.26
CA SER A 142 -10.89 -19.67 2.24
C SER A 142 -9.95 -20.74 1.70
N ILE A 143 -8.81 -20.28 1.20
CA ILE A 143 -7.63 -21.12 1.07
C ILE A 143 -7.41 -21.63 2.48
N LYS A 144 -7.65 -22.92 2.71
CA LYS A 144 -7.16 -23.60 3.92
C LYS A 144 -5.70 -23.18 4.09
N SER A 145 -5.40 -22.40 5.14
CA SER A 145 -4.04 -22.00 5.48
C SER A 145 -3.29 -23.24 5.97
N LYS A 146 -2.86 -24.08 5.01
CA LYS A 146 -1.70 -24.93 5.23
C LYS A 146 -0.54 -23.96 5.45
N ASN A 147 0.10 -24.08 6.61
CA ASN A 147 1.37 -23.45 7.00
C ASN A 147 1.93 -22.57 5.89
N GLU A 148 1.67 -21.27 5.98
CA GLU A 148 2.36 -20.30 5.13
C GLU A 148 3.85 -20.59 5.24
N ASP A 149 4.54 -20.79 4.12
CA ASP A 149 5.97 -21.07 4.05
C ASP A 149 6.75 -19.83 4.51
N ILE A 150 6.64 -19.49 5.81
CA ILE A 150 7.42 -18.44 6.45
C ILE A 150 8.82 -19.02 6.60
N ILE A 151 9.70 -18.58 5.71
CA ILE A 151 11.11 -19.00 5.73
C ILE A 151 11.77 -18.41 6.99
N PRO A 152 12.64 -19.16 7.71
CA PRO A 152 12.86 -18.98 9.15
C PRO A 152 13.18 -17.55 9.59
N LEU A 153 12.46 -17.12 10.62
CA LEU A 153 12.64 -15.88 11.38
C LEU A 153 13.96 -15.94 12.19
N LYS A 154 15.12 -15.79 11.54
CA LYS A 154 16.43 -15.87 12.22
C LYS A 154 17.35 -14.68 12.01
N TYR A 155 17.07 -13.80 11.04
CA TYR A 155 17.94 -12.67 10.73
C TYR A 155 17.58 -11.43 11.55
N ASP A 156 18.59 -10.64 11.90
CA ASP A 156 18.41 -9.34 12.56
C ASP A 156 17.77 -8.33 11.59
N ASN A 157 18.08 -8.47 10.30
CA ASN A 157 17.49 -7.67 9.23
C ASN A 157 17.54 -8.41 7.88
N VAL A 158 16.53 -8.19 7.03
CA VAL A 158 16.49 -8.62 5.63
C VAL A 158 16.20 -7.40 4.77
N MET A 159 17.07 -7.13 3.80
CA MET A 159 16.90 -6.02 2.86
C MET A 159 16.16 -6.47 1.59
N PRO A 160 15.52 -5.55 0.83
CA PRO A 160 14.77 -5.89 -0.37
C PRO A 160 15.57 -6.73 -1.38
N PHE A 161 14.89 -7.67 -2.03
CA PHE A 161 15.46 -8.46 -3.10
C PHE A 161 15.97 -7.57 -4.24
N CYS A 162 17.19 -7.84 -4.68
CA CYS A 162 17.81 -7.21 -5.84
C CYS A 162 18.36 -8.33 -6.72
N GLU A 163 17.84 -8.41 -7.95
CA GLU A 163 18.19 -9.43 -8.94
C GLU A 163 18.09 -10.89 -8.45
N GLY A 164 17.07 -11.20 -7.65
CA GLY A 164 16.77 -12.55 -7.14
C GLY A 164 17.43 -12.93 -5.82
N LEU A 165 18.21 -12.02 -5.19
CA LEU A 165 18.85 -12.25 -3.89
C LEU A 165 18.50 -11.14 -2.90
N ALA A 166 18.23 -11.52 -1.65
CA ALA A 166 18.02 -10.58 -0.55
C ALA A 166 19.28 -10.52 0.34
N PRO A 167 19.83 -9.33 0.60
CA PRO A 167 20.87 -9.20 1.61
C PRO A 167 20.32 -9.43 3.01
N VAL A 168 21.09 -10.12 3.85
CA VAL A 168 20.71 -10.43 5.23
C VAL A 168 21.78 -9.99 6.21
N ILE A 169 21.37 -9.58 7.41
CA ILE A 169 22.24 -9.27 8.54
C ILE A 169 21.99 -10.28 9.65
N LEU A 170 23.09 -10.88 10.14
CA LEU A 170 23.09 -11.77 11.29
C LEU A 170 24.35 -11.48 12.11
N PHE A 171 24.20 -11.13 13.39
CA PHE A 171 25.31 -10.79 14.29
C PHE A 171 26.27 -9.73 13.70
N HIS A 172 25.71 -8.66 13.13
CA HIS A 172 26.44 -7.58 12.46
C HIS A 172 27.28 -7.99 11.24
N LYS A 173 27.10 -9.22 10.73
CA LYS A 173 27.72 -9.69 9.49
C LYS A 173 26.68 -9.84 8.39
N CYS A 174 27.10 -9.59 7.17
CA CYS A 174 26.23 -9.57 6.00
C CYS A 174 26.43 -10.79 5.12
N GLY A 175 25.32 -11.33 4.62
CA GLY A 175 25.25 -12.43 3.66
C GLY A 175 24.12 -12.20 2.66
N PHE A 176 23.82 -13.21 1.84
CA PHE A 176 22.74 -13.14 0.85
C PHE A 176 21.95 -14.46 0.82
N ILE A 177 20.64 -14.33 0.73
CA ILE A 177 19.71 -15.46 0.58
C ILE A 177 18.96 -15.42 -0.74
N ASP A 178 18.53 -16.58 -1.24
CA ASP A 178 17.61 -16.67 -2.37
C ASP A 178 16.14 -16.46 -1.95
N ILE A 179 15.23 -16.50 -2.93
CA ILE A 179 13.77 -16.38 -2.72
C ILE A 179 13.16 -17.51 -1.87
N ASN A 180 13.89 -18.62 -1.69
CA ASN A 180 13.53 -19.72 -0.80
C ASN A 180 14.20 -19.59 0.58
N GLY A 181 14.88 -18.46 0.82
CA GLY A 181 15.71 -18.12 1.97
C GLY A 181 16.87 -19.07 2.25
N ARG A 182 17.34 -19.78 1.21
CA ARG A 182 18.60 -20.52 1.28
C ARG A 182 19.75 -19.51 1.26
N GLU A 183 20.70 -19.66 2.18
CA GLU A 183 21.92 -18.87 2.17
C GLU A 183 22.77 -19.21 0.93
N ILE A 184 22.89 -18.27 0.01
CA ILE A 184 23.77 -18.38 -1.16
C ILE A 184 25.15 -17.84 -0.82
N VAL A 185 25.20 -16.81 0.03
CA VAL A 185 26.44 -16.21 0.52
C VAL A 185 26.38 -16.16 2.03
N GLN A 186 27.24 -16.93 2.68
CA GLN A 186 27.32 -16.99 4.13
C GLN A 186 27.60 -15.60 4.73
N THR A 187 27.01 -15.32 5.90
CA THR A 187 27.20 -14.07 6.64
C THR A 187 28.64 -13.94 7.15
N LYS A 188 29.51 -13.26 6.39
CA LYS A 188 30.93 -13.04 6.75
C LYS A 188 31.43 -11.62 6.50
N TYR A 189 30.73 -10.86 5.67
CA TYR A 189 31.15 -9.50 5.28
C TYR A 189 30.76 -8.47 6.34
N GLU A 190 31.52 -7.38 6.44
CA GLU A 190 31.25 -6.27 7.37
C GLU A 190 30.15 -5.33 6.85
N SER A 191 30.03 -5.20 5.54
CA SER A 191 28.97 -4.44 4.87
C SER A 191 28.86 -4.86 3.40
N PHE A 192 27.81 -4.40 2.73
CA PHE A 192 27.57 -4.66 1.32
C PHE A 192 26.86 -3.47 0.65
N LYS A 193 26.79 -3.50 -0.67
CA LYS A 193 25.80 -2.78 -1.47
C LYS A 193 25.06 -3.79 -2.36
N PRO A 194 23.76 -3.57 -2.68
CA PRO A 194 22.96 -4.54 -3.42
C PRO A 194 23.55 -4.91 -4.78
N PHE A 195 23.11 -6.05 -5.32
CA PHE A 195 23.46 -6.47 -6.67
C PHE A 195 23.04 -5.43 -7.70
N SER A 196 23.94 -5.14 -8.63
CA SER A 196 23.70 -4.33 -9.82
C SER A 196 24.54 -4.90 -10.96
N GLU A 197 23.89 -5.23 -12.06
CA GLU A 197 24.51 -5.88 -13.23
C GLU A 197 25.22 -7.20 -12.87
N GLY A 198 24.60 -7.97 -11.97
CA GLY A 198 25.09 -9.28 -11.54
C GLY A 198 26.27 -9.26 -10.56
N LEU A 199 26.71 -8.09 -10.08
CA LEU A 199 27.77 -7.93 -9.10
C LEU A 199 27.28 -7.18 -7.86
N ALA A 200 27.66 -7.64 -6.67
CA ALA A 200 27.43 -6.93 -5.41
C ALA A 200 28.76 -6.43 -4.83
N VAL A 201 28.73 -5.24 -4.25
CA VAL A 201 29.86 -4.71 -3.49
C VAL A 201 29.87 -5.37 -2.11
N VAL A 202 31.00 -5.88 -1.67
CA VAL A 202 31.18 -6.41 -0.31
C VAL A 202 32.39 -5.81 0.37
N LYS A 203 32.32 -5.68 1.69
CA LYS A 203 33.40 -5.16 2.53
C LYS A 203 33.95 -6.26 3.45
N LEU A 204 35.28 -6.41 3.44
CA LEU A 204 36.01 -7.30 4.35
C LEU A 204 37.35 -6.65 4.71
N ASN A 205 37.74 -6.68 6.00
CA ASN A 205 38.99 -6.12 6.48
C ASN A 205 39.19 -4.65 6.07
N ASN A 206 38.14 -3.83 6.20
CA ASN A 206 38.15 -2.42 5.78
C ASN A 206 38.41 -2.13 4.30
N LYS A 207 38.36 -3.14 3.43
CA LYS A 207 38.48 -2.98 1.97
C LYS A 207 37.23 -3.48 1.27
N TYR A 208 37.02 -3.01 0.04
CA TYR A 208 35.87 -3.35 -0.79
C TYR A 208 36.30 -4.13 -2.03
N GLY A 209 35.44 -5.06 -2.45
CA GLY A 209 35.56 -5.82 -3.70
C GLY A 209 34.18 -6.22 -4.22
N TYR A 210 34.14 -7.08 -5.24
CA TYR A 210 32.90 -7.47 -5.90
C TYR A 210 32.74 -8.98 -5.99
N ILE A 211 31.55 -9.45 -5.63
CA ILE A 211 31.15 -10.85 -5.75
C ILE A 211 30.03 -11.01 -6.77
N ASN A 212 29.96 -12.17 -7.41
CA ASN A 212 28.82 -12.56 -8.23
C ASN A 212 27.68 -13.12 -7.37
N LYS A 213 26.55 -13.46 -8.03
CA LYS A 213 25.36 -14.04 -7.38
C LYS A 213 25.58 -15.37 -6.66
N ASN A 214 26.66 -16.09 -6.97
CA ASN A 214 27.03 -17.33 -6.29
C ASN A 214 28.00 -17.09 -5.12
N GLY A 215 28.29 -15.83 -4.78
CA GLY A 215 29.23 -15.47 -3.72
C GLY A 215 30.71 -15.57 -4.10
N LYS A 216 31.02 -15.88 -5.37
CA LYS A 216 32.40 -15.92 -5.85
C LYS A 216 32.92 -14.50 -6.04
N GLU A 217 34.07 -14.19 -5.43
CA GLU A 217 34.82 -12.97 -5.68
C GLU A 217 35.28 -12.94 -7.14
N LEU A 218 34.84 -11.92 -7.90
CA LEU A 218 35.27 -11.69 -9.28
C LEU A 218 36.27 -10.54 -9.36
N ILE A 219 36.09 -9.50 -8.53
CA ILE A 219 37.00 -8.37 -8.45
C ILE A 219 37.55 -8.32 -7.02
N PRO A 220 38.89 -8.39 -6.82
CA PRO A 220 39.49 -8.53 -5.51
C PRO A 220 39.09 -7.47 -4.49
N ILE A 221 38.98 -7.88 -3.22
CA ILE A 221 38.71 -6.97 -2.10
C ILE A 221 39.97 -6.16 -1.77
N LYS A 222 40.21 -5.09 -2.53
CA LYS A 222 41.41 -4.24 -2.43
C LYS A 222 41.13 -2.74 -2.37
N PHE A 223 39.90 -2.32 -2.68
CA PHE A 223 39.57 -0.90 -2.81
C PHE A 223 39.27 -0.25 -1.45
N ASP A 224 39.61 1.03 -1.30
CA ASP A 224 39.27 1.83 -0.12
C ASP A 224 37.76 2.12 -0.09
N ILE A 225 37.16 2.34 -1.26
CA ILE A 225 35.71 2.58 -1.45
C ILE A 225 35.31 1.94 -2.79
N ALA A 226 34.12 1.35 -2.86
CA ALA A 226 33.56 0.82 -4.10
C ALA A 226 32.05 1.14 -4.21
N TYR A 227 31.57 1.34 -5.45
CA TYR A 227 30.15 1.58 -5.75
C TYR A 227 29.60 0.53 -6.72
N PRO A 228 28.27 0.30 -6.76
CA PRO A 228 27.68 -0.69 -7.66
C PRO A 228 27.90 -0.33 -9.13
N PHE A 229 27.99 -1.36 -9.98
CA PHE A 229 28.10 -1.20 -11.43
C PHE A 229 26.88 -0.52 -12.03
N ARG A 230 27.10 0.41 -12.95
CA ARG A 230 26.07 1.03 -13.77
C ARG A 230 26.59 1.20 -15.19
N SER A 231 25.90 0.56 -16.12
CA SER A 231 26.23 0.42 -17.54
C SER A 231 27.66 -0.02 -17.78
N GLY A 232 28.07 -1.10 -17.10
CA GLY A 232 29.36 -1.76 -17.28
C GLY A 232 30.53 -1.13 -16.54
N LEU A 233 30.34 0.01 -15.86
CA LEU A 233 31.40 0.69 -15.11
C LEU A 233 31.04 0.84 -13.63
N ALA A 234 32.06 0.80 -12.76
CA ALA A 234 31.93 1.12 -11.35
C ALA A 234 33.05 2.07 -10.90
N PRO A 235 32.73 3.17 -10.19
CA PRO A 235 33.76 3.98 -9.56
C PRO A 235 34.28 3.29 -8.29
N VAL A 236 35.60 3.28 -8.15
CA VAL A 236 36.31 2.75 -6.98
C VAL A 236 37.40 3.71 -6.54
N LYS A 237 37.70 3.73 -5.24
CA LYS A 237 38.82 4.48 -4.67
C LYS A 237 39.96 3.53 -4.35
N LEU A 238 41.14 3.79 -4.89
CA LEU A 238 42.35 3.03 -4.63
C LEU A 238 43.51 4.01 -4.39
N ASN A 239 44.19 3.91 -3.25
CA ASN A 239 45.33 4.76 -2.90
C ASN A 239 45.02 6.25 -2.99
N ASN A 240 43.88 6.66 -2.44
CA ASN A 240 43.33 8.02 -2.52
C ASN A 240 42.98 8.56 -3.92
N LYS A 241 43.05 7.74 -4.97
CA LYS A 241 42.60 8.12 -6.32
C LYS A 241 41.28 7.44 -6.64
N THR A 242 40.36 8.19 -7.24
CA THR A 242 39.13 7.63 -7.82
C THR A 242 39.39 7.20 -9.26
N ILE A 243 39.14 5.94 -9.55
CA ILE A 243 39.24 5.34 -10.89
C ILE A 243 37.91 4.65 -11.22
N TYR A 244 37.71 4.35 -12.49
CA TYR A 244 36.61 3.49 -12.92
C TYR A 244 37.14 2.16 -13.37
N ILE A 245 36.42 1.11 -13.01
CA ILE A 245 36.71 -0.24 -13.46
C ILE A 245 35.57 -0.78 -14.31
N ASP A 246 35.91 -1.63 -15.27
CA ASP A 246 34.96 -2.49 -15.97
C ASP A 246 34.53 -3.68 -15.10
N ARG A 247 33.66 -4.55 -15.63
CA ARG A 247 33.12 -5.71 -14.91
C ARG A 247 34.14 -6.82 -14.63
N ASP A 248 35.30 -6.75 -15.28
CA ASP A 248 36.43 -7.65 -15.06
C ASP A 248 37.45 -7.04 -14.09
N GLY A 249 37.26 -5.77 -13.70
CA GLY A 249 38.10 -5.04 -12.76
C GLY A 249 39.25 -4.28 -13.40
N HIS A 250 39.30 -4.16 -14.73
CA HIS A 250 40.30 -3.36 -15.43
C HIS A 250 39.99 -1.87 -15.31
N GLU A 251 41.01 -1.06 -15.10
CA GLU A 251 40.88 0.39 -15.03
C GLU A 251 40.56 0.98 -16.40
N VAL A 252 39.49 1.77 -16.50
CA VAL A 252 39.02 2.38 -17.76
C VAL A 252 39.26 3.89 -17.81
N ILE A 253 39.03 4.61 -16.71
CA ILE A 253 39.05 6.09 -16.71
C ILE A 253 39.90 6.66 -15.58
N HIS A 254 40.92 7.44 -15.94
CA HIS A 254 41.65 8.37 -15.08
C HIS A 254 40.95 9.74 -15.13
N SER A 255 40.01 10.01 -14.22
CA SER A 255 39.15 11.20 -14.33
C SER A 255 39.91 12.49 -13.99
N LYS A 256 40.07 13.39 -14.98
CA LYS A 256 40.37 14.82 -14.79
C LYS A 256 39.15 15.63 -14.31
N TYR A 257 37.96 15.02 -14.29
CA TYR A 257 36.67 15.65 -14.00
C TYR A 257 36.34 15.57 -12.51
N ASP A 258 35.67 16.61 -11.99
CA ASP A 258 35.30 16.77 -10.57
C ASP A 258 34.17 15.82 -10.14
N SER A 259 33.23 15.53 -11.05
CA SER A 259 32.08 14.65 -10.79
C SER A 259 31.47 14.12 -12.09
N HIS A 260 30.50 13.21 -11.97
CA HIS A 260 29.85 12.57 -13.11
C HIS A 260 28.41 12.13 -12.79
N SER A 261 27.61 11.91 -13.83
CA SER A 261 26.27 11.31 -13.74
C SER A 261 26.32 9.79 -13.89
N ALA A 262 25.17 9.13 -13.74
CA ALA A 262 24.99 7.77 -14.25
C ALA A 262 25.04 7.77 -15.78
N PHE A 263 25.45 6.64 -16.33
CA PHE A 263 25.42 6.37 -17.76
C PHE A 263 23.98 6.31 -18.26
N SER A 264 23.68 7.00 -19.37
CA SER A 264 22.40 6.88 -20.06
C SER A 264 22.61 7.07 -21.56
N GLU A 265 21.99 6.21 -22.36
CA GLU A 265 22.06 6.23 -23.83
C GLU A 265 23.49 6.43 -24.37
N HIS A 266 24.43 5.65 -23.84
CA HIS A 266 25.83 5.61 -24.26
C HIS A 266 26.73 6.79 -23.82
N LEU A 267 26.20 7.73 -23.04
CA LEU A 267 26.94 8.90 -22.57
C LEU A 267 26.90 9.05 -21.04
N ILE A 268 27.99 9.60 -20.51
CA ILE A 268 28.18 9.94 -19.10
C ILE A 268 28.31 11.46 -19.01
N GLY A 269 27.42 12.11 -18.26
CA GLY A 269 27.59 13.52 -17.91
C GLY A 269 28.81 13.67 -17.00
N VAL A 270 29.70 14.60 -17.31
CA VAL A 270 30.91 14.88 -16.51
C VAL A 270 31.00 16.35 -16.18
N SER A 271 31.52 16.69 -15.00
CA SER A 271 31.70 18.07 -14.59
C SER A 271 33.17 18.47 -14.46
N LEU A 272 33.50 19.65 -14.95
CA LEU A 272 34.80 20.30 -14.74
C LEU A 272 34.56 21.77 -14.42
N ASN A 273 35.14 22.29 -13.33
CA ASN A 273 35.02 23.70 -12.92
C ASN A 273 33.55 24.15 -12.81
N ASN A 274 32.70 23.32 -12.19
CA ASN A 274 31.25 23.53 -12.06
C ASN A 274 30.46 23.62 -13.39
N LYS A 275 31.07 23.29 -14.53
CA LYS A 275 30.37 23.15 -15.81
C LYS A 275 30.23 21.70 -16.19
N TRP A 276 29.17 21.36 -16.89
CA TRP A 276 28.83 20.00 -17.30
C TRP A 276 29.02 19.80 -18.80
N GLY A 277 29.51 18.62 -19.15
CA GLY A 277 29.70 18.09 -20.50
C GLY A 277 29.36 16.60 -20.52
N PHE A 278 29.72 15.90 -21.60
CA PHE A 278 29.43 14.47 -21.78
C PHE A 278 30.64 13.74 -22.38
N MET A 279 30.85 12.50 -21.93
CA MET A 279 31.86 11.58 -22.47
C MET A 279 31.24 10.23 -22.81
N ASP A 280 31.92 9.45 -23.63
CA ASP A 280 31.51 8.08 -23.94
C ASP A 280 32.01 7.04 -22.92
N ALA A 281 31.64 5.77 -23.13
CA ALA A 281 32.04 4.65 -22.28
C ALA A 281 33.56 4.40 -22.24
N GLN A 282 34.30 4.88 -23.25
CA GLN A 282 35.75 4.77 -23.33
C GLN A 282 36.45 5.97 -22.66
N GLY A 283 35.69 6.87 -22.03
CA GLY A 283 36.21 8.06 -21.38
C GLY A 283 36.61 9.17 -22.36
N ARG A 284 36.23 9.07 -23.64
CA ARG A 284 36.49 10.13 -24.62
C ARG A 284 35.45 11.22 -24.48
N GLU A 285 35.92 12.46 -24.40
CA GLU A 285 35.05 13.63 -24.34
C GLU A 285 34.25 13.76 -25.65
N VAL A 286 32.93 13.79 -25.56
CA VAL A 286 32.01 13.97 -26.70
C VAL A 286 31.50 15.40 -26.75
N ILE A 287 31.18 15.97 -25.58
CA ILE A 287 30.71 17.34 -25.42
C ILE A 287 31.50 17.99 -24.29
N SER A 288 32.29 19.00 -24.61
CA SER A 288 33.12 19.69 -23.61
C SER A 288 32.28 20.34 -22.51
N PRO A 289 32.75 20.34 -21.25
CA PRO A 289 32.04 20.99 -20.15
C PRO A 289 31.78 22.48 -20.37
N ARG A 290 30.50 22.87 -20.48
CA ARG A 290 30.07 24.27 -20.68
C ARG A 290 28.71 24.62 -20.08
N TYR A 291 27.92 23.63 -19.67
CA TYR A 291 26.56 23.83 -19.16
C TYR A 291 26.56 24.05 -17.64
N GLU A 292 25.66 24.89 -17.12
CA GLU A 292 25.62 25.22 -15.68
C GLU A 292 25.08 24.08 -14.83
N SER A 293 24.09 23.34 -15.34
CA SER A 293 23.51 22.21 -14.64
C SER A 293 23.39 21.02 -15.59
N GLY A 294 24.28 20.05 -15.41
CA GLY A 294 24.16 18.69 -15.95
C GLY A 294 23.93 17.64 -14.84
N ARG A 295 23.68 18.08 -13.59
CA ARG A 295 23.46 17.18 -12.45
C ARG A 295 22.19 16.32 -12.54
N GLY A 296 21.31 16.55 -13.51
CA GLY A 296 19.95 16.00 -13.44
C GLY A 296 19.48 15.13 -14.58
N ARG A 297 19.97 15.30 -15.82
CA ARG A 297 19.30 14.70 -16.98
C ARG A 297 20.30 14.18 -17.99
N SER A 298 20.71 12.95 -17.79
CA SER A 298 21.34 12.15 -18.84
C SER A 298 20.40 12.05 -20.05
N PHE A 299 20.91 11.57 -21.17
CA PHE A 299 20.10 11.36 -22.37
C PHE A 299 18.92 10.43 -22.13
N HIS A 300 17.73 10.86 -22.54
CA HIS A 300 16.50 10.06 -22.58
C HIS A 300 15.76 10.38 -23.89
N GLU A 301 15.36 9.34 -24.61
CA GLU A 301 14.72 9.43 -25.93
C GLU A 301 15.56 10.25 -26.93
N GLY A 302 16.90 10.11 -26.85
CA GLY A 302 17.85 10.78 -27.72
C GLY A 302 18.09 12.27 -27.40
N LEU A 303 17.55 12.79 -26.29
CA LEU A 303 17.72 14.20 -25.90
C LEU A 303 18.20 14.34 -24.45
N ALA A 304 19.08 15.31 -24.20
CA ALA A 304 19.50 15.69 -22.86
C ALA A 304 19.12 17.15 -22.58
N ALA A 305 18.57 17.40 -21.39
CA ALA A 305 18.27 18.75 -20.95
C ALA A 305 19.54 19.43 -20.44
N VAL A 306 19.80 20.65 -20.90
CA VAL A 306 20.98 21.44 -20.50
C VAL A 306 20.59 22.90 -20.27
N SER A 307 21.32 23.57 -19.38
CA SER A 307 21.11 24.99 -19.06
C SER A 307 22.34 25.86 -19.33
N ILE A 308 22.08 27.08 -19.79
CA ILE A 308 23.03 28.20 -19.89
C ILE A 308 22.27 29.44 -19.44
N ASP A 309 22.89 30.27 -18.60
CA ASP A 309 22.31 31.50 -18.05
C ASP A 309 20.93 31.27 -17.39
N GLY A 310 20.79 30.15 -16.67
CA GLY A 310 19.55 29.79 -15.97
C GLY A 310 18.37 29.39 -16.87
N LYS A 311 18.54 29.29 -18.20
CA LYS A 311 17.48 28.86 -19.13
C LYS A 311 17.77 27.46 -19.69
N TRP A 312 16.73 26.62 -19.67
CA TRP A 312 16.80 25.23 -20.09
C TRP A 312 16.35 25.04 -21.53
N GLY A 313 17.05 24.14 -22.23
CA GLY A 313 16.74 23.61 -23.56
C GLY A 313 17.23 22.17 -23.68
N PHE A 314 17.23 21.62 -24.90
CA PHE A 314 17.62 20.23 -25.14
C PHE A 314 18.64 20.11 -26.27
N ILE A 315 19.59 19.20 -26.08
CA ILE A 315 20.62 18.85 -27.07
C ILE A 315 20.51 17.37 -27.47
N ASN A 316 20.99 17.06 -28.67
CA ASN A 316 21.19 15.68 -29.11
C ASN A 316 22.55 15.10 -28.65
N PRO A 317 22.85 13.81 -28.88
CA PRO A 317 24.10 13.17 -28.43
C PRO A 317 25.36 13.78 -29.04
N GLN A 318 25.24 14.52 -30.15
CA GLN A 318 26.34 15.27 -30.78
C GLN A 318 26.52 16.68 -30.16
N GLY A 319 25.72 17.04 -29.16
CA GLY A 319 25.78 18.34 -28.49
C GLY A 319 25.16 19.50 -29.27
N LYS A 320 24.39 19.21 -30.33
CA LYS A 320 23.65 20.21 -31.10
C LYS A 320 22.34 20.53 -30.41
N ASP A 321 22.00 21.82 -30.34
CA ASP A 321 20.71 22.30 -29.84
C ASP A 321 19.57 21.81 -30.72
N VAL A 322 18.61 21.11 -30.10
CA VAL A 322 17.35 20.66 -30.74
C VAL A 322 16.19 21.54 -30.30
N ILE A 323 16.12 21.85 -29.00
CA ILE A 323 15.10 22.75 -28.43
C ILE A 323 15.81 23.93 -27.78
N GLN A 324 15.46 25.14 -28.24
CA GLN A 324 16.09 26.37 -27.76
C GLN A 324 15.87 26.61 -26.26
N ARG A 325 16.86 27.24 -25.63
CA ARG A 325 16.85 27.59 -24.21
C ARG A 325 15.92 28.77 -23.95
N LYS A 326 14.74 28.50 -23.39
CA LYS A 326 13.77 29.53 -23.00
C LYS A 326 13.00 29.20 -21.73
N TYR A 327 13.00 27.93 -21.34
CA TYR A 327 12.25 27.43 -20.19
C TYR A 327 12.98 27.74 -18.89
N ASN A 328 12.20 28.03 -17.84
CA ASN A 328 12.72 28.20 -16.48
C ASN A 328 13.20 26.86 -15.92
N GLU A 329 12.46 25.80 -16.21
CA GLU A 329 12.79 24.41 -15.87
C GLU A 329 12.22 23.47 -16.94
N VAL A 330 12.79 22.26 -17.03
CA VAL A 330 12.27 21.17 -17.87
C VAL A 330 12.32 19.86 -17.09
N GLN A 331 11.80 18.76 -17.64
CA GLN A 331 11.99 17.38 -17.20
C GLN A 331 12.65 16.58 -18.33
N SER A 332 13.08 15.33 -18.08
CA SER A 332 13.55 14.47 -19.17
C SER A 332 12.38 14.09 -20.07
N PHE A 333 12.67 13.79 -21.34
CA PHE A 333 11.67 13.18 -22.23
C PHE A 333 11.28 11.79 -21.71
N SER A 334 9.98 11.51 -21.76
CA SER A 334 9.39 10.22 -21.41
C SER A 334 8.07 10.08 -22.17
N GLU A 335 7.93 9.00 -22.92
CA GLU A 335 6.79 8.71 -23.79
C GLU A 335 6.54 9.83 -24.82
N GLY A 336 7.62 10.41 -25.36
CA GLY A 336 7.58 11.44 -26.40
C GLY A 336 7.29 12.87 -25.92
N LEU A 337 7.06 13.07 -24.61
CA LEU A 337 6.78 14.38 -24.02
C LEU A 337 7.76 14.71 -22.88
N ALA A 338 8.04 16.00 -22.72
CA ALA A 338 8.80 16.52 -21.58
C ALA A 338 7.98 17.60 -20.87
N GLY A 339 7.90 17.52 -19.54
CA GLY A 339 7.39 18.62 -18.74
C GLY A 339 8.31 19.84 -18.88
N ALA A 340 7.75 21.02 -19.09
CA ALA A 340 8.51 22.27 -19.18
C ALA A 340 7.79 23.38 -18.42
N SER A 341 8.54 24.37 -17.93
CA SER A 341 8.01 25.51 -17.19
C SER A 341 8.37 26.83 -17.86
N ILE A 342 7.37 27.69 -18.00
CA ILE A 342 7.51 29.09 -18.40
C ILE A 342 6.79 29.93 -17.35
N ASP A 343 7.48 30.93 -16.81
CA ASP A 343 6.94 31.87 -15.81
C ASP A 343 6.34 31.18 -14.58
N GLY A 344 6.95 30.06 -14.17
CA GLY A 344 6.54 29.26 -13.02
C GLY A 344 5.40 28.28 -13.29
N MET A 345 4.77 28.33 -14.48
CA MET A 345 3.68 27.44 -14.86
C MET A 345 4.19 26.29 -15.72
N TRP A 346 3.76 25.08 -15.37
CA TRP A 346 4.16 23.85 -16.06
C TRP A 346 3.15 23.43 -17.13
N GLY A 347 3.69 22.89 -18.22
CA GLY A 347 3.00 22.27 -19.34
C GLY A 347 3.89 21.17 -19.95
N TYR A 348 3.55 20.69 -21.15
CA TYR A 348 4.36 19.67 -21.83
C TYR A 348 4.67 20.03 -23.27
N ILE A 349 5.88 19.68 -23.69
CA ILE A 349 6.39 19.87 -25.04
C ILE A 349 6.77 18.54 -25.67
N ASN A 350 6.70 18.47 -27.00
CA ASN A 350 7.23 17.34 -27.77
C ASN A 350 8.73 17.50 -28.07
N SER A 351 9.32 16.51 -28.75
CA SER A 351 10.75 16.48 -29.14
C SER A 351 11.17 17.59 -30.11
N GLU A 352 10.22 18.27 -30.75
CA GLU A 352 10.44 19.47 -31.57
C GLU A 352 10.36 20.77 -30.75
N GLY A 353 10.05 20.69 -29.46
CA GLY A 353 9.86 21.85 -28.58
C GLY A 353 8.50 22.55 -28.74
N LYS A 354 7.56 21.95 -29.46
CA LYS A 354 6.19 22.45 -29.60
C LYS A 354 5.40 22.14 -28.34
N GLN A 355 4.64 23.11 -27.86
CA GLN A 355 3.70 22.92 -26.75
C GLN A 355 2.58 21.95 -27.19
N VAL A 356 2.45 20.84 -26.48
CA VAL A 356 1.37 19.87 -26.65
C VAL A 356 0.30 20.08 -25.58
N ILE A 357 0.72 20.36 -24.35
CA ILE A 357 -0.17 20.58 -23.21
C ILE A 357 0.14 21.97 -22.63
N PRO A 358 -0.87 22.86 -22.48
CA PRO A 358 -0.65 24.24 -22.04
C PRO A 358 0.08 24.41 -20.71
N PHE A 359 0.86 25.49 -20.58
CA PHE A 359 1.51 25.91 -19.34
C PHE A 359 0.47 26.50 -18.36
N LYS A 360 -0.20 25.63 -17.60
CA LYS A 360 -1.26 26.03 -16.67
C LYS A 360 -1.22 25.31 -15.32
N TYR A 361 -0.32 24.35 -15.15
CA TYR A 361 -0.21 23.57 -13.92
C TYR A 361 0.81 24.19 -12.98
N SER A 362 0.59 24.07 -11.67
CA SER A 362 1.60 24.48 -10.67
C SER A 362 2.76 23.49 -10.60
N ASN A 363 2.51 22.23 -10.95
CA ASN A 363 3.53 21.18 -10.96
C ASN A 363 3.12 20.02 -11.88
N VAL A 364 4.10 19.26 -12.37
CA VAL A 364 3.90 18.09 -13.24
C VAL A 364 4.90 16.99 -12.95
N LYS A 365 4.57 15.74 -13.28
CA LYS A 365 5.50 14.60 -13.31
C LYS A 365 5.60 14.04 -14.72
N SER A 366 6.69 13.35 -15.04
CA SER A 366 6.89 12.78 -16.38
C SER A 366 5.83 11.72 -16.70
N PHE A 367 5.48 11.59 -17.99
CA PHE A 367 4.55 10.55 -18.44
C PHE A 367 5.09 9.16 -18.17
N ARG A 368 4.22 8.28 -17.65
CA ARG A 368 4.51 6.87 -17.42
C ARG A 368 3.24 6.03 -17.54
N GLY A 369 3.24 5.10 -18.48
CA GLY A 369 2.09 4.26 -18.80
C GLY A 369 0.90 5.07 -19.33
N GLU A 370 1.17 6.07 -20.19
CA GLU A 370 0.21 6.98 -20.85
C GLU A 370 -0.50 7.97 -19.93
N LEU A 371 -0.05 8.12 -18.68
CA LEU A 371 -0.61 9.08 -17.74
C LEU A 371 0.51 9.89 -17.09
N ALA A 372 0.21 11.14 -16.78
CA ALA A 372 1.09 12.01 -16.02
C ALA A 372 0.34 12.68 -14.87
N GLN A 373 1.02 12.79 -13.73
CA GLN A 373 0.48 13.48 -12.55
C GLN A 373 0.63 14.99 -12.77
N VAL A 374 -0.45 15.73 -12.54
CA VAL A 374 -0.45 17.19 -12.62
C VAL A 374 -1.06 17.79 -11.38
N GLU A 375 -0.57 18.97 -11.01
CA GLU A 375 -1.09 19.75 -9.91
C GLU A 375 -1.70 21.05 -10.43
N LEU A 376 -2.91 21.35 -9.95
CA LEU A 376 -3.59 22.61 -10.18
C LEU A 376 -4.21 23.08 -8.86
N ASN A 377 -3.90 24.31 -8.45
CA ASN A 377 -4.42 24.91 -7.22
C ASN A 377 -4.19 24.05 -5.96
N GLY A 378 -3.03 23.41 -5.86
CA GLY A 378 -2.65 22.55 -4.72
C GLY A 378 -3.36 21.20 -4.66
N LYS A 379 -4.10 20.82 -5.72
CA LYS A 379 -4.71 19.49 -5.86
C LYS A 379 -4.06 18.74 -7.00
N TRP A 380 -4.01 17.43 -6.86
CA TRP A 380 -3.39 16.50 -7.81
C TRP A 380 -4.43 15.66 -8.54
N GLY A 381 -4.13 15.35 -9.80
CA GLY A 381 -4.88 14.43 -10.65
C GLY A 381 -3.99 13.85 -11.75
N TYR A 382 -4.59 13.25 -12.77
CA TYR A 382 -3.87 12.66 -13.89
C TYR A 382 -4.44 13.10 -15.23
N ILE A 383 -3.54 13.33 -16.18
CA ILE A 383 -3.89 13.61 -17.57
C ILE A 383 -3.28 12.58 -18.51
N ASN A 384 -3.90 12.40 -19.68
CA ASN A 384 -3.32 11.66 -20.79
C ASN A 384 -2.39 12.55 -21.65
N PRO A 385 -1.70 12.01 -22.69
CA PRO A 385 -0.77 12.77 -23.52
C PRO A 385 -1.41 13.88 -24.35
N HIS A 386 -2.75 13.90 -24.45
CA HIS A 386 -3.52 14.96 -25.10
C HIS A 386 -3.93 16.08 -24.13
N GLY A 387 -3.55 16.00 -22.86
CA GLY A 387 -3.93 16.97 -21.83
C GLY A 387 -5.34 16.78 -21.26
N ILE A 388 -6.01 15.67 -21.59
CA ILE A 388 -7.34 15.36 -21.07
C ILE A 388 -7.20 14.78 -19.67
N GLU A 389 -7.96 15.35 -18.72
CA GLU A 389 -8.08 14.84 -17.36
C GLU A 389 -8.74 13.45 -17.38
N VAL A 390 -8.02 12.45 -16.85
CA VAL A 390 -8.50 11.07 -16.74
C VAL A 390 -8.87 10.75 -15.30
N VAL A 391 -8.08 11.24 -14.35
CA VAL A 391 -8.37 11.16 -12.91
C VAL A 391 -8.52 12.59 -12.40
N PRO A 392 -9.64 12.94 -11.76
CA PRO A 392 -9.91 14.33 -11.42
C PRO A 392 -8.85 15.00 -10.56
N ILE A 393 -8.55 16.27 -10.87
CA ILE A 393 -7.59 17.09 -10.10
C ILE A 393 -8.28 17.60 -8.82
N LYS A 394 -8.42 16.70 -7.85
CA LYS A 394 -9.12 16.97 -6.57
C LYS A 394 -8.42 16.40 -5.34
N TYR A 395 -7.41 15.56 -5.53
CA TYR A 395 -6.75 14.84 -4.44
C TYR A 395 -5.66 15.69 -3.80
N ASP A 396 -5.40 15.50 -2.51
CA ASP A 396 -4.27 16.16 -1.83
C ASP A 396 -2.93 15.57 -2.27
N LYS A 397 -2.95 14.27 -2.62
CA LYS A 397 -1.79 13.55 -3.13
C LYS A 397 -2.22 12.39 -4.01
N VAL A 398 -1.41 12.13 -5.03
CA VAL A 398 -1.53 10.94 -5.87
C VAL A 398 -0.17 10.28 -6.07
N ASN A 399 -0.12 8.95 -6.12
CA ASN A 399 1.10 8.15 -6.33
C ASN A 399 1.10 7.51 -7.72
N VAL A 400 2.27 7.41 -8.37
CA VAL A 400 2.46 6.74 -9.66
C VAL A 400 1.70 5.40 -9.75
N PHE A 401 1.05 5.15 -10.88
CA PHE A 401 0.39 3.89 -11.16
C PHE A 401 1.36 2.72 -11.06
N SER A 402 0.96 1.70 -10.30
CA SER A 402 1.64 0.42 -10.21
C SER A 402 0.59 -0.68 -10.31
N ASP A 403 0.84 -1.69 -11.13
CA ASP A 403 -0.10 -2.77 -11.37
C ASP A 403 -1.52 -2.34 -11.83
N GLY A 404 -1.60 -1.18 -12.49
CA GLY A 404 -2.85 -0.61 -12.99
C GLY A 404 -3.66 0.19 -11.97
N LEU A 405 -3.18 0.33 -10.73
CA LEU A 405 -3.82 1.10 -9.67
C LEU A 405 -2.88 2.20 -9.15
N ALA A 406 -3.45 3.32 -8.73
CA ALA A 406 -2.73 4.43 -8.11
C ALA A 406 -3.32 4.74 -6.74
N LYS A 407 -2.45 4.86 -5.73
CA LYS A 407 -2.87 5.35 -4.42
C LYS A 407 -3.22 6.83 -4.54
N VAL A 408 -4.37 7.22 -4.00
CA VAL A 408 -4.83 8.61 -3.91
C VAL A 408 -5.16 8.94 -2.46
N THR A 409 -4.93 10.19 -2.06
CA THR A 409 -5.21 10.68 -0.71
C THR A 409 -6.07 11.94 -0.80
N LEU A 410 -7.13 11.97 0.01
CA LEU A 410 -8.04 13.11 0.13
C LEU A 410 -8.53 13.20 1.59
N ASN A 411 -8.33 14.35 2.23
CA ASN A 411 -8.72 14.62 3.62
C ASN A 411 -8.20 13.54 4.59
N ASP A 412 -6.89 13.27 4.52
CA ASP A 412 -6.15 12.26 5.30
C ASP A 412 -6.58 10.80 5.10
N LYS A 413 -7.57 10.54 4.24
CA LYS A 413 -7.99 9.18 3.86
C LYS A 413 -7.28 8.76 2.60
N SER A 414 -6.92 7.49 2.51
CA SER A 414 -6.26 6.90 1.34
C SER A 414 -7.09 5.80 0.71
N GLY A 415 -7.00 5.67 -0.61
CA GLY A 415 -7.69 4.65 -1.41
C GLY A 415 -6.96 4.43 -2.73
N PHE A 416 -7.57 3.67 -3.64
CA PHE A 416 -7.01 3.39 -4.97
C PHE A 416 -7.98 3.69 -6.09
N VAL A 417 -7.43 4.26 -7.17
CA VAL A 417 -8.13 4.44 -8.43
C VAL A 417 -7.47 3.62 -9.54
N ASP A 418 -8.25 3.22 -10.53
CA ASP A 418 -7.73 2.65 -11.78
C ASP A 418 -7.29 3.73 -12.78
N LYS A 419 -6.77 3.29 -13.93
CA LYS A 419 -6.32 4.18 -15.01
C LYS A 419 -7.45 4.96 -15.69
N LEU A 420 -8.71 4.62 -15.43
CA LEU A 420 -9.89 5.34 -15.94
C LEU A 420 -10.44 6.33 -14.89
N GLY A 421 -9.81 6.41 -13.71
CA GLY A 421 -10.26 7.25 -12.60
C GLY A 421 -11.38 6.67 -11.76
N ASN A 422 -11.74 5.39 -11.97
CA ASN A 422 -12.72 4.72 -11.11
C ASN A 422 -12.08 4.39 -9.77
N GLU A 423 -12.82 4.63 -8.69
CA GLU A 423 -12.44 4.17 -7.36
C GLU A 423 -12.56 2.64 -7.28
N VAL A 424 -11.44 1.96 -7.03
CA VAL A 424 -11.38 0.50 -6.88
C VAL A 424 -11.37 0.11 -5.40
N ILE A 425 -10.66 0.88 -4.58
CA ILE A 425 -10.64 0.72 -3.12
C ILE A 425 -10.98 2.09 -2.52
N PRO A 426 -12.10 2.19 -1.78
CA PRO A 426 -12.55 3.45 -1.21
C PRO A 426 -11.56 4.12 -0.27
N LEU A 427 -11.65 5.44 -0.20
CA LEU A 427 -10.90 6.25 0.75
C LEU A 427 -11.22 5.85 2.20
N ALA A 428 -10.23 5.32 2.91
CA ALA A 428 -10.32 4.91 4.30
C ALA A 428 -9.15 5.46 5.13
N ASN A 429 -9.34 5.53 6.45
CA ASN A 429 -8.29 5.92 7.39
C ASN A 429 -7.44 4.71 7.79
N ILE A 430 -6.75 4.15 6.80
CA ILE A 430 -5.84 3.02 6.97
C ILE A 430 -4.51 3.33 6.28
N TYR A 431 -3.43 2.73 6.78
CA TYR A 431 -2.18 2.75 6.06
C TYR A 431 -2.32 1.90 4.79
N LEU A 432 -1.93 2.47 3.65
CA LEU A 432 -1.88 1.81 2.35
C LEU A 432 -0.50 2.06 1.73
N ASP A 433 0.19 1.01 1.30
CA ASP A 433 1.34 1.12 0.39
C ASP A 433 0.92 0.87 -1.06
N SER A 434 1.77 1.16 -2.04
CA SER A 434 1.47 1.01 -3.46
C SER A 434 1.33 -0.47 -3.86
N PHE A 435 0.51 -0.76 -4.88
CA PHE A 435 0.41 -2.13 -5.38
C PHE A 435 1.72 -2.61 -5.99
N LYS A 436 2.10 -3.85 -5.69
CA LYS A 436 3.22 -4.54 -6.31
C LYS A 436 2.93 -6.05 -6.41
N GLU A 437 3.08 -6.59 -7.60
CA GLU A 437 2.77 -7.99 -7.94
C GLU A 437 1.34 -8.43 -7.56
N GLY A 438 0.38 -7.53 -7.63
CA GLY A 438 -1.04 -7.77 -7.37
C GLY A 438 -1.48 -7.61 -5.93
N PHE A 439 -0.57 -7.23 -5.03
CA PHE A 439 -0.90 -6.97 -3.62
C PHE A 439 -0.48 -5.58 -3.18
N ALA A 440 -1.14 -5.04 -2.17
CA ALA A 440 -0.72 -3.82 -1.46
C ALA A 440 -0.65 -4.11 0.04
N VAL A 441 0.37 -3.54 0.70
CA VAL A 441 0.46 -3.59 2.17
C VAL A 441 -0.62 -2.70 2.76
N ILE A 442 -1.32 -3.22 3.75
CA ILE A 442 -2.29 -2.47 4.56
C ILE A 442 -1.85 -2.46 6.02
N GLY A 443 -2.11 -1.38 6.73
CA GLY A 443 -1.81 -1.27 8.15
C GLY A 443 -2.92 -0.57 8.92
N ASP A 444 -3.18 -1.05 10.13
CA ASP A 444 -4.17 -0.51 11.04
C ASP A 444 -3.71 -0.64 12.50
N TYR A 445 -4.21 0.23 13.36
CA TYR A 445 -3.92 0.18 14.80
C TYR A 445 -4.86 -0.84 15.46
N ILE A 446 -4.33 -2.02 15.78
CA ILE A 446 -5.10 -3.01 16.53
C ILE A 446 -4.90 -2.74 18.02
N SER A 447 -6.00 -2.62 18.78
CA SER A 447 -5.95 -2.72 20.23
C SER A 447 -5.81 -4.20 20.62
N GLU A 448 -4.83 -4.54 21.47
CA GLU A 448 -4.59 -5.92 21.93
C GLU A 448 -5.75 -6.52 22.76
N PHE A 449 -6.90 -5.84 22.89
CA PHE A 449 -8.09 -6.37 23.57
C PHE A 449 -8.63 -7.68 22.97
N LEU A 450 -8.24 -8.03 21.74
CA LEU A 450 -8.67 -9.25 21.05
C LEU A 450 -7.71 -10.45 21.19
N LEU A 451 -6.54 -10.30 21.82
CA LEU A 451 -5.68 -11.42 22.18
C LEU A 451 -5.97 -11.81 23.64
N ILE A 452 -7.09 -12.50 23.86
CA ILE A 452 -7.37 -13.14 25.14
C ILE A 452 -6.44 -14.35 25.23
N ASP A 453 -5.21 -14.11 25.69
CA ASP A 453 -4.56 -15.04 26.61
C ASP A 453 -3.42 -14.36 27.41
N LEU A 454 -3.69 -14.25 28.72
CA LEU A 454 -2.74 -14.31 29.84
C LEU A 454 -1.72 -13.19 30.13
N ASN A 455 -1.55 -12.14 29.33
CA ASN A 455 -0.75 -10.96 29.76
C ASN A 455 -1.62 -9.92 30.51
N LYS A 456 -2.16 -10.38 31.63
CA LYS A 456 -3.03 -9.65 32.55
C LYS A 456 -2.28 -8.46 33.19
N TYR A 457 -2.85 -7.26 33.09
CA TYR A 457 -2.58 -6.04 33.91
C TYR A 457 -1.71 -4.89 33.39
N PHE A 458 -1.26 -4.88 32.13
CA PHE A 458 -0.76 -3.64 31.52
C PHE A 458 -1.29 -3.49 30.09
N PRO A 459 -2.14 -2.49 29.78
CA PRO A 459 -2.48 -2.20 28.40
C PRO A 459 -1.20 -1.78 27.67
N LYS A 460 -0.71 -2.61 26.74
CA LYS A 460 0.30 -2.16 25.79
C LYS A 460 -0.33 -1.11 24.88
N GLN A 461 0.46 -0.11 24.49
CA GLN A 461 0.05 0.88 23.50
C GLN A 461 -0.45 0.16 22.24
N SER A 462 -1.50 0.70 21.61
CA SER A 462 -2.01 0.21 20.33
C SER A 462 -0.85 0.03 19.35
N GLN A 463 -0.61 -1.21 18.94
CA GLN A 463 0.46 -1.51 17.99
C GLN A 463 -0.13 -1.52 16.59
N MET A 464 0.47 -0.76 15.68
CA MET A 464 0.15 -0.89 14.26
C MET A 464 0.54 -2.28 13.79
N LYS A 465 -0.38 -2.97 13.12
CA LYS A 465 -0.13 -4.29 12.52
C LYS A 465 -0.43 -4.22 11.03
N PHE A 466 0.33 -5.01 10.27
CA PHE A 466 0.29 -5.01 8.82
C PHE A 466 -0.25 -6.32 8.26
N GLY A 467 -0.90 -6.21 7.10
CA GLY A 467 -1.45 -7.30 6.29
C GLY A 467 -1.37 -6.96 4.80
N TYR A 468 -2.08 -7.71 3.97
CA TYR A 468 -2.07 -7.52 2.52
C TYR A 468 -3.48 -7.61 1.93
N ILE A 469 -3.75 -6.77 0.93
CA ILE A 469 -4.96 -6.83 0.08
C ILE A 469 -4.61 -7.17 -1.36
N ASP A 470 -5.54 -7.79 -2.07
CA ASP A 470 -5.46 -7.93 -3.53
C ASP A 470 -6.01 -6.69 -4.26
N LYS A 471 -5.94 -6.70 -5.60
CA LYS A 471 -6.45 -5.60 -6.45
C LYS A 471 -7.96 -5.36 -6.35
N LYS A 472 -8.73 -6.28 -5.78
CA LYS A 472 -10.17 -6.11 -5.53
C LYS A 472 -10.45 -5.52 -4.15
N GLY A 473 -9.41 -5.23 -3.37
CA GLY A 473 -9.51 -4.77 -1.99
C GLY A 473 -9.78 -5.90 -0.99
N TRP A 474 -9.70 -7.17 -1.40
CA TRP A 474 -9.92 -8.29 -0.49
C TRP A 474 -8.68 -8.51 0.37
N LYS A 475 -8.85 -8.54 1.68
CA LYS A 475 -7.78 -8.89 2.63
C LYS A 475 -7.37 -10.34 2.39
N VAL A 476 -6.20 -10.53 1.78
CA VAL A 476 -5.62 -11.85 1.53
C VAL A 476 -4.78 -12.33 2.70
N ILE A 477 -4.20 -11.39 3.46
CA ILE A 477 -3.52 -11.67 4.72
C ILE A 477 -4.01 -10.65 5.76
N PRO A 478 -4.55 -11.10 6.90
CA PRO A 478 -5.02 -10.20 7.95
C PRO A 478 -3.86 -9.44 8.60
N TYR A 479 -4.19 -8.40 9.37
CA TYR A 479 -3.22 -7.63 10.14
C TYR A 479 -2.58 -8.51 11.21
N LYS A 480 -1.34 -8.95 10.97
CA LYS A 480 -0.63 -9.84 11.90
C LYS A 480 0.86 -9.54 12.02
N PHE A 481 1.44 -8.82 11.06
CA PHE A 481 2.86 -8.53 11.05
C PHE A 481 3.18 -7.24 11.81
N ASP A 482 4.32 -7.20 12.48
CA ASP A 482 4.88 -5.98 13.07
C ASP A 482 5.35 -5.00 11.98
N GLU A 483 5.88 -5.54 10.87
CA GLU A 483 6.29 -4.80 9.67
C GLU A 483 6.03 -5.66 8.43
N ALA A 484 5.69 -5.04 7.29
CA ALA A 484 5.47 -5.73 6.03
C ALA A 484 5.93 -4.88 4.83
N ASN A 485 6.68 -5.49 3.92
CA ASN A 485 7.17 -4.87 2.69
C ASN A 485 6.36 -5.32 1.48
N ASN A 486 6.42 -4.56 0.38
CA ASN A 486 5.85 -5.00 -0.90
C ASN A 486 6.49 -6.30 -1.41
N PHE A 487 5.74 -7.06 -2.21
CA PHE A 487 6.23 -8.26 -2.89
C PHE A 487 7.23 -7.88 -4.00
N TYR A 488 8.33 -8.63 -4.08
CA TYR A 488 9.30 -8.59 -5.17
C TYR A 488 9.73 -10.02 -5.51
N ASP A 489 9.65 -10.37 -6.79
CA ASP A 489 9.93 -11.71 -7.32
C ASP A 489 9.13 -12.81 -6.59
N GLY A 490 7.87 -12.52 -6.26
CA GLY A 490 6.96 -13.44 -5.58
C GLY A 490 7.20 -13.57 -4.07
N VAL A 491 8.06 -12.75 -3.46
CA VAL A 491 8.38 -12.81 -2.03
C VAL A 491 8.28 -11.43 -1.38
N ALA A 492 7.73 -11.37 -0.17
CA ALA A 492 7.75 -10.16 0.65
C ALA A 492 8.50 -10.39 1.95
N ILE A 493 9.16 -9.35 2.44
CA ILE A 493 9.83 -9.34 3.74
C ILE A 493 8.80 -8.93 4.78
N ILE A 494 8.72 -9.70 5.87
CA ILE A 494 7.82 -9.44 6.99
C ILE A 494 8.58 -9.52 8.30
N LYS A 495 8.06 -8.84 9.32
CA LYS A 495 8.52 -8.96 10.69
C LYS A 495 7.39 -9.49 11.56
N LEU A 496 7.70 -10.50 12.36
CA LEU A 496 6.77 -11.10 13.31
C LEU A 496 7.53 -11.39 14.60
N ASP A 497 6.98 -10.96 15.73
CA ASP A 497 7.56 -11.09 17.07
C ASP A 497 9.01 -10.58 17.13
N GLY A 498 9.24 -9.44 16.49
CA GLY A 498 10.55 -8.77 16.48
C GLY A 498 11.59 -9.35 15.52
N LYS A 499 11.29 -10.44 14.79
CA LYS A 499 12.24 -11.08 13.87
C LYS A 499 11.80 -10.95 12.41
N PHE A 500 12.77 -10.82 11.51
CA PHE A 500 12.50 -10.74 10.07
C PHE A 500 12.48 -12.12 9.41
N GLY A 501 11.56 -12.28 8.47
CA GLY A 501 11.39 -13.47 7.64
C GLY A 501 10.81 -13.14 6.28
N LEU A 502 10.49 -14.17 5.52
CA LEU A 502 9.94 -14.04 4.17
C LEU A 502 8.58 -14.71 4.09
N ILE A 503 7.65 -14.09 3.37
CA ILE A 503 6.40 -14.71 2.95
C ILE A 503 6.39 -14.85 1.43
N GLN A 504 6.10 -16.04 0.94
CA GLN A 504 5.97 -16.30 -0.49
C GLN A 504 4.53 -16.07 -0.95
N LYS A 505 4.39 -15.52 -2.15
CA LYS A 505 3.14 -15.48 -2.89
C LYS A 505 2.76 -16.93 -3.22
N SER A 506 1.87 -17.51 -2.42
CA SER A 506 1.39 -18.87 -2.68
C SER A 506 0.62 -18.88 -4.01
N TYR A 507 1.30 -19.28 -5.09
CA TYR A 507 0.65 -19.59 -6.36
C TYR A 507 -0.12 -20.91 -6.21
N ARG A 508 -1.27 -20.85 -5.54
CA ARG A 508 -2.33 -21.84 -5.73
C ARG A 508 -3.57 -21.13 -6.26
N CYS A 509 -3.49 -20.67 -7.52
CA CYS A 509 -4.62 -20.87 -8.41
C CYS A 509 -4.82 -22.38 -8.50
N GLY A 510 -5.78 -22.90 -7.74
CA GLY A 510 -6.28 -24.24 -7.97
C GLY A 510 -6.75 -24.33 -9.42
N ARG A 511 -5.97 -25.02 -10.26
CA ARG A 511 -6.48 -25.71 -11.45
C ARG A 511 -7.63 -26.58 -10.96
N TYR A 512 -8.86 -26.16 -11.25
CA TYR A 512 -9.92 -27.14 -11.43
C TYR A 512 -9.86 -27.49 -12.91
N SER A 513 -9.25 -28.65 -13.20
CA SER A 513 -9.44 -29.35 -14.46
C SER A 513 -10.93 -29.64 -14.66
N VAL A 514 -11.33 -29.50 -15.93
CA VAL A 514 -12.66 -29.63 -16.56
C VAL A 514 -13.62 -30.59 -15.87
#